data_AF-W2R745-F1
#
_entry.id   AF-W2R745-F1
#
_cell.length_a   1.000
_cell.length_b   1.000
_cell.length_c   1.000
_cell.angle_alpha   90.00
_cell.angle_beta   90.00
_cell.angle_gamma   90.00
#
_symmetry.space_group_name_H-M   'P 1'
#
loop_
_entity.id
_entity.type
_entity.pdbx_description
1 polymer ?
#
loop_
_entity_poly.entity_id
_entity_poly.type
_entity_poly.pdbx_seq_one_letter_code
_entity_poly.pdbx_strand_id
1 'polypeptide(L)'
;MFAMFRLHGAGHETLASTEFAKWVSYLNEFNKRYPHQKETIIEGLRANYIDRVLVPLLSSAKQNSRTEKLAAKLQDDLINHWLAAKLEPATLVSNLGKVESADEMIQRFGKKLTEMPGNTS
;
A
#
# COMPACT_ATOMS: atom_id res chain seq x y z
N MET A 1 0.79 -5.83 -16.03
CA MET A 1 1.88 -6.62 -15.39
C MET A 1 1.37 -7.51 -14.26
N PHE A 2 0.62 -6.95 -13.31
CA PHE A 2 0.04 -7.68 -12.17
C PHE A 2 -0.90 -8.84 -12.60
N ALA A 3 -1.74 -8.61 -13.61
CA ALA A 3 -2.62 -9.63 -14.21
C ALA A 3 -1.86 -10.84 -14.80
N MET A 4 -0.63 -10.65 -15.29
CA MET A 4 0.16 -11.75 -15.88
C MET A 4 0.55 -12.79 -14.83
N PHE A 5 0.67 -12.37 -13.56
CA PHE A 5 0.95 -13.25 -12.43
C PHE A 5 -0.33 -13.74 -11.72
N ARG A 6 -1.52 -13.45 -12.28
CA ARG A 6 -2.84 -13.87 -11.77
C ARG A 6 -3.12 -13.48 -10.31
N LEU A 7 -2.55 -12.36 -9.87
CA LEU A 7 -2.62 -11.91 -8.48
C LEU A 7 -4.01 -11.42 -8.04
N HIS A 8 -4.92 -11.16 -8.98
CA HIS A 8 -6.29 -10.72 -8.67
C HIS A 8 -7.11 -11.73 -7.85
N GLY A 9 -6.78 -13.04 -7.93
CA GLY A 9 -7.49 -14.09 -7.22
C GLY A 9 -6.94 -14.41 -5.82
N ALA A 10 -5.79 -13.84 -5.44
CA ALA A 10 -5.09 -14.24 -4.23
C ALA A 10 -5.63 -13.56 -2.95
N GLY A 11 -6.45 -12.51 -3.08
CA GLY A 11 -7.13 -11.87 -1.94
C GLY A 11 -6.18 -11.53 -0.79
N HIS A 12 -6.54 -11.92 0.43
CA HIS A 12 -5.72 -11.69 1.63
C HIS A 12 -4.40 -12.46 1.64
N GLU A 13 -4.25 -13.53 0.85
CA GLU A 13 -3.02 -14.31 0.72
C GLU A 13 -2.07 -13.74 -0.36
N THR A 14 -2.44 -12.63 -1.01
CA THR A 14 -1.66 -12.03 -2.11
C THR A 14 -0.19 -11.88 -1.72
N LEU A 15 0.11 -11.23 -0.59
CA LEU A 15 1.50 -10.97 -0.15
C LEU A 15 2.26 -12.25 0.23
N ALA A 16 1.55 -13.33 0.55
CA ALA A 16 2.13 -14.62 0.91
C ALA A 16 2.31 -15.55 -0.29
N SER A 17 1.74 -15.21 -1.45
CA SER A 17 1.76 -16.05 -2.64
C SER A 17 3.14 -16.08 -3.32
N THR A 18 3.44 -17.22 -3.96
CA THR A 18 4.67 -17.37 -4.76
C THR A 18 4.62 -16.48 -5.99
N GLU A 19 3.43 -16.24 -6.53
CA GLU A 19 3.15 -15.34 -7.65
C GLU A 19 3.53 -13.91 -7.30
N PHE A 20 3.26 -13.47 -6.08
CA PHE A 20 3.60 -12.12 -5.64
C PHE A 20 5.11 -11.96 -5.48
N ALA A 21 5.79 -12.97 -4.93
CA ALA A 21 7.26 -12.99 -4.87
C ALA A 21 7.89 -12.91 -6.28
N LYS A 22 7.34 -13.65 -7.26
CA LYS A 22 7.78 -13.59 -8.66
C LYS A 22 7.55 -12.21 -9.27
N TRP A 23 6.38 -11.61 -9.05
CA TRP A 23 6.07 -10.28 -9.53
C TRP A 23 7.00 -9.20 -8.93
N VAL A 24 7.29 -9.26 -7.63
CA VAL A 24 8.25 -8.35 -6.98
C VAL A 24 9.66 -8.55 -7.55
N SER A 25 10.09 -9.79 -7.79
CA SER A 25 11.38 -10.06 -8.43
C SER A 25 11.46 -9.46 -9.82
N TYR A 26 10.40 -9.61 -10.64
CA TYR A 26 10.32 -8.98 -11.95
C TYR A 26 10.40 -7.45 -11.83
N LEU A 27 9.63 -6.84 -10.94
CA LEU A 27 9.63 -5.38 -10.74
C LEU A 27 11.02 -4.87 -10.36
N ASN A 28 11.73 -5.60 -9.50
CA ASN A 28 13.11 -5.26 -9.14
C ASN A 28 14.06 -5.30 -10.35
N GLU A 29 13.96 -6.31 -11.21
CA GLU A 29 14.76 -6.39 -12.44
C GLU A 29 14.39 -5.31 -13.45
N PHE A 30 13.09 -5.01 -13.60
CA PHE A 30 12.61 -3.90 -14.41
C PHE A 30 13.20 -2.56 -13.92
N ASN A 31 13.13 -2.28 -12.62
CA ASN A 31 13.66 -1.05 -12.02
C ASN A 31 15.18 -0.91 -12.13
N LYS A 32 15.92 -2.02 -12.15
CA LYS A 32 17.37 -2.02 -12.43
C LYS A 32 17.66 -1.68 -13.88
N ARG A 33 16.89 -2.25 -14.81
CA ARG A 33 17.08 -2.06 -16.26
C ARG A 33 16.61 -0.68 -16.73
N TYR A 34 15.57 -0.13 -16.11
CA TYR A 34 14.94 1.14 -16.48
C TYR A 34 14.92 2.10 -15.28
N PRO A 35 16.08 2.63 -14.86
CA PRO A 35 16.20 3.39 -13.62
C PRO A 35 15.44 4.73 -13.61
N HIS A 36 15.03 5.23 -14.78
CA HIS A 36 14.23 6.45 -14.94
C HIS A 36 12.72 6.19 -14.99
N GLN A 37 12.29 4.93 -14.98
CA GLN A 37 10.88 4.52 -15.03
C GLN A 37 10.51 3.65 -13.82
N LYS A 38 11.18 3.85 -12.69
CA LYS A 38 11.03 2.98 -11.53
C LYS A 38 9.61 3.04 -10.99
N GLU A 39 9.04 1.86 -10.72
CA GLU A 39 7.79 1.71 -10.00
C GLU A 39 8.06 1.10 -8.62
N THR A 40 7.39 1.62 -7.59
CA THR A 40 7.37 1.00 -6.27
C THR A 40 6.35 -0.14 -6.22
N ILE A 41 6.52 -1.04 -5.25
CA ILE A 41 5.57 -2.13 -5.01
C ILE A 41 4.17 -1.56 -4.71
N ILE A 42 4.08 -0.47 -3.95
CA ILE A 42 2.80 0.12 -3.60
C ILE A 42 2.08 0.74 -4.81
N GLU A 43 2.81 1.38 -5.73
CA GLU A 43 2.24 1.93 -6.97
C GLU A 43 1.69 0.80 -7.85
N GLY A 44 2.46 -0.29 -8.00
CA GLY A 44 2.00 -1.47 -8.72
C GLY A 44 0.76 -2.11 -8.10
N LEU A 45 0.67 -2.18 -6.77
CA LEU A 45 -0.52 -2.68 -6.07
C LEU A 45 -1.74 -1.76 -6.30
N ARG A 46 -1.56 -0.43 -6.18
CA ARG A 46 -2.64 0.55 -6.34
C ARG A 46 -3.16 0.68 -7.77
N ALA A 47 -2.32 0.34 -8.76
CA ALA A 47 -2.76 0.23 -10.14
C ALA A 47 -3.78 -0.91 -10.36
N ASN A 48 -3.93 -1.84 -9.41
CA ASN A 48 -4.80 -3.02 -9.54
C ASN A 48 -5.82 -3.15 -8.41
N TYR A 49 -5.55 -2.56 -7.24
CA TYR A 49 -6.44 -2.53 -6.08
C TYR A 49 -6.70 -1.10 -5.64
N ILE A 50 -7.98 -0.74 -5.55
CA ILE A 50 -8.38 0.51 -4.90
C ILE A 50 -8.02 0.47 -3.41
N ASP A 51 -7.80 1.63 -2.80
CA ASP A 51 -7.37 1.73 -1.40
C ASP A 51 -8.34 1.03 -0.43
N ARG A 52 -9.65 1.01 -0.73
CA ARG A 52 -10.68 0.27 0.04
C ARG A 52 -10.44 -1.25 0.11
N VAL A 53 -9.77 -1.82 -0.89
CA VAL A 53 -9.38 -3.25 -0.92
C VAL A 53 -7.99 -3.42 -0.36
N LEU A 54 -7.09 -2.48 -0.65
CA LEU A 54 -5.69 -2.58 -0.27
C LEU A 54 -5.48 -2.46 1.25
N VAL A 55 -6.23 -1.59 1.92
CA VAL A 55 -6.15 -1.40 3.37
C VAL A 55 -6.44 -2.70 4.15
N PRO A 56 -7.59 -3.36 4.00
CA PRO A 56 -7.85 -4.62 4.72
C PRO A 56 -6.88 -5.72 4.32
N LEU A 57 -6.49 -5.81 3.04
CA LEU A 57 -5.49 -6.77 2.56
C LEU A 57 -4.14 -6.61 3.27
N LEU A 58 -3.63 -5.39 3.38
CA LEU A 58 -2.39 -5.11 4.08
C LEU A 58 -2.53 -5.34 5.58
N SER A 59 -3.67 -5.00 6.18
CA SER A 59 -3.93 -5.24 7.60
C SER A 59 -3.98 -6.74 7.93
N SER A 60 -4.63 -7.57 7.11
CA SER A 60 -4.60 -9.03 7.25
C SER A 60 -3.20 -9.60 7.07
N ALA A 61 -2.47 -9.16 6.03
CA ALA A 61 -1.10 -9.59 5.80
C ALA A 61 -0.14 -9.19 6.94
N LYS A 62 -0.43 -8.09 7.65
CA LYS A 62 0.34 -7.66 8.82
C LYS A 62 0.20 -8.63 10.00
N GLN A 63 -0.92 -9.35 10.11
CA GLN A 63 -1.15 -10.36 11.16
C GLN A 63 -0.44 -11.69 10.89
N ASN A 64 0.03 -11.93 9.67
CA ASN A 64 0.75 -13.15 9.32
C ASN A 64 2.27 -12.92 9.47
N SER A 65 2.91 -13.69 10.34
CA SER A 65 4.34 -13.55 10.68
C SER A 65 5.28 -13.60 9.47
N ARG A 66 4.89 -14.27 8.38
CA ARG A 66 5.69 -14.34 7.15
C ARG A 66 5.65 -13.04 6.34
N THR A 67 4.57 -12.29 6.45
CA THR A 67 4.31 -11.08 5.65
C THR A 67 4.27 -9.81 6.47
N GLU A 68 4.29 -9.90 7.79
CA GLU A 68 4.19 -8.79 8.75
C GLU A 68 5.07 -7.60 8.38
N LYS A 69 6.38 -7.83 8.26
CA LYS A 69 7.36 -6.77 7.97
C LYS A 69 7.09 -6.08 6.63
N LEU A 70 6.72 -6.85 5.61
CA LEU A 70 6.44 -6.31 4.29
C LEU A 70 5.12 -5.53 4.28
N ALA A 71 4.08 -6.08 4.92
CA ALA A 71 2.79 -5.44 5.04
C ALA A 71 2.88 -4.12 5.81
N ALA A 72 3.63 -4.09 6.93
CA ALA A 72 3.88 -2.87 7.69
C ALA A 72 4.57 -1.79 6.84
N LYS A 73 5.59 -2.18 6.06
CA LYS A 73 6.26 -1.27 5.13
C LYS A 73 5.29 -0.74 4.06
N LEU A 74 4.47 -1.62 3.46
CA LEU A 74 3.51 -1.22 2.43
C LEU A 74 2.39 -0.32 2.98
N GLN A 75 1.97 -0.51 4.25
CA GLN A 75 1.09 0.43 4.92
C GLN A 75 1.74 1.81 5.06
N ASP A 76 3.02 1.89 5.44
CA ASP A 76 3.77 3.16 5.49
C ASP A 76 3.89 3.81 4.11
N ASP A 77 4.22 3.03 3.09
CA ASP A 77 4.32 3.51 1.70
C ASP A 77 2.96 4.05 1.20
N LEU A 78 1.84 3.41 1.56
CA LEU A 78 0.49 3.88 1.23
C LEU A 78 0.14 5.18 1.95
N ILE A 79 0.46 5.30 3.24
CA ILE A 79 0.26 6.54 4.00
C ILE A 79 1.08 7.68 3.42
N ASN A 80 2.36 7.41 3.09
CA ASN A 80 3.23 8.41 2.47
C ASN A 80 2.71 8.83 1.09
N HIS A 81 2.10 7.90 0.33
CA HIS A 81 1.42 8.24 -0.91
C HIS A 81 0.27 9.23 -0.68
N TRP A 82 -0.61 8.98 0.31
CA TRP A 82 -1.71 9.91 0.63
C TRP A 82 -1.20 11.29 1.05
N LEU A 83 -0.10 11.35 1.82
CA LEU A 83 0.53 12.61 2.22
C LEU A 83 1.10 13.37 1.01
N ALA A 84 1.81 12.67 0.12
CA ALA A 84 2.37 13.26 -1.10
C ALA A 84 1.27 13.75 -2.05
N ALA A 85 0.14 13.04 -2.10
CA ALA A 85 -1.05 13.44 -2.84
C ALA A 85 -1.83 14.60 -2.18
N LYS A 86 -1.40 15.08 -1.01
CA LYS A 86 -2.07 16.12 -0.20
C LYS A 86 -3.55 15.81 0.02
N LEU A 87 -3.83 14.55 0.34
CA LEU A 87 -5.21 14.13 0.57
C LEU A 87 -5.73 14.76 1.86
N GLU A 88 -6.90 15.40 1.80
CA GLU A 88 -7.51 15.97 3.00
C GLU A 88 -7.95 14.87 3.98
N PRO A 89 -7.76 15.05 5.31
CA PRO A 89 -8.18 14.08 6.31
C PRO A 89 -9.67 13.69 6.19
N ALA A 90 -10.54 14.66 5.95
CA ALA A 90 -11.97 14.42 5.77
C ALA A 90 -12.27 13.54 4.55
N THR A 91 -11.51 13.71 3.45
CA THR A 91 -11.63 12.89 2.25
C THR A 91 -11.17 11.46 2.53
N LEU A 92 -10.04 11.28 3.23
CA LEU A 92 -9.57 9.95 3.61
C LEU A 92 -10.59 9.23 4.50
N VAL A 93 -11.16 9.92 5.49
CA VAL A 93 -12.20 9.38 6.38
C VAL A 93 -13.49 9.07 5.62
N SER A 94 -13.93 9.92 4.68
CA SER A 94 -15.09 9.63 3.83
C SER A 94 -14.88 8.36 3.00
N ASN A 95 -13.68 8.20 2.45
CA ASN A 95 -13.33 7.06 1.62
C ASN A 95 -13.18 5.77 2.44
N LEU A 96 -12.54 5.82 3.60
CA LEU A 96 -12.07 4.63 4.32
C LEU A 96 -12.67 4.44 5.71
N GLY A 97 -13.39 5.41 6.28
CA GLY A 97 -13.87 5.36 7.67
C GLY A 97 -14.92 4.28 7.96
N LYS A 98 -15.43 3.59 6.93
CA LYS A 98 -16.29 2.39 7.07
C LYS A 98 -15.59 1.10 6.61
N VAL A 99 -14.33 1.19 6.22
CA VAL A 99 -13.51 0.06 5.79
C VAL A 99 -12.92 -0.59 7.03
N GLU A 100 -13.07 -1.91 7.12
CA GLU A 100 -12.49 -2.69 8.21
C GLU A 100 -10.97 -2.47 8.30
N SER A 101 -10.46 -2.39 9.53
CA SER A 101 -9.03 -2.21 9.81
C SER A 101 -8.40 -0.92 9.27
N ALA A 102 -9.20 0.07 8.84
CA ALA A 102 -8.68 1.33 8.33
C ALA A 102 -8.29 2.34 9.43
N ASP A 103 -8.88 2.24 10.63
CA ASP A 103 -8.69 3.20 11.71
C ASP A 103 -7.22 3.41 12.07
N GLU A 104 -6.44 2.32 12.17
CA GLU A 104 -5.01 2.39 12.49
C GLU A 104 -4.22 3.20 11.44
N MET A 105 -4.50 3.00 10.15
CA MET A 105 -3.82 3.72 9.07
C MET A 105 -4.29 5.17 8.97
N ILE A 106 -5.58 5.44 9.19
CA ILE A 106 -6.14 6.81 9.23
C ILE A 106 -5.51 7.60 10.38
N GLN A 107 -5.39 7.00 11.57
CA GLN A 107 -4.76 7.62 12.73
C GLN A 107 -3.28 7.93 12.47
N ARG A 108 -2.54 6.97 11.90
CA ARG A 108 -1.13 7.17 11.51
C ARG A 108 -0.97 8.26 10.46
N PHE A 109 -1.87 8.33 9.48
CA PHE A 109 -1.90 9.41 8.50
C PHE A 109 -2.08 10.77 9.18
N GLY A 110 -3.09 10.91 10.04
CA GLY A 110 -3.35 12.15 10.77
C GLY A 110 -2.15 12.58 11.63
N LYS A 111 -1.55 11.64 12.35
CA LYS A 111 -0.34 11.89 13.15
C LYS A 111 0.81 12.40 12.28
N LYS A 112 1.18 11.68 11.22
CA LYS A 112 2.27 12.10 10.31
C LYS A 112 1.99 13.46 9.68
N LEU A 113 0.74 13.72 9.31
CA LEU A 113 0.34 15.00 8.72
C LEU A 113 0.55 16.18 9.67
N THR A 114 0.31 16.01 10.98
CA THR A 114 0.57 17.06 11.98
C THR A 114 2.06 17.25 12.30
N GLU A 115 2.88 16.22 12.11
CA GLU A 115 4.32 16.25 12.37
C GLU A 115 5.13 16.79 11.19
N MET A 116 4.51 16.98 10.02
CA MET A 116 5.19 17.50 8.81
C MET A 116 5.48 19.01 8.90
N PRO A 117 6.73 19.45 8.64
CA PRO A 117 7.06 20.87 8.63
C PRO A 117 6.31 21.61 7.52
N GLY A 118 5.53 22.63 7.90
CA GLY A 118 4.74 23.46 6.99
C GLY A 118 3.22 23.26 7.06
N ASN A 119 2.71 22.39 7.93
CA ASN A 119 1.28 22.10 8.04
C ASN A 119 0.57 22.72 9.27
N THR A 120 1.30 23.48 10.10
CA THR A 120 0.73 24.37 11.11
C THR A 120 0.33 25.68 10.44
N SER A 121 -0.96 25.84 10.18
CA SER A 121 -1.61 27.17 10.02
C SER A 121 -2.26 27.56 11.34
#